data_AF-A0A9D5AT71-F1
#
_entry.id   AF-A0A9D5AT71-F1
#
_cell.length_a   1.000
_cell.length_b   1.000
_cell.length_c   1.000
_cell.angle_alpha   90.00
_cell.angle_beta   90.00
_cell.angle_gamma   90.00
#
_symmetry.space_group_name_H-M   'P 1'
#
loop_
_entity.id
_entity.type
_entity.pdbx_description
1 polymer ?
#
loop_
_entity_poly.entity_id
_entity_poly.type
_entity_poly.pdbx_seq_one_letter_code
_entity_poly.pdbx_strand_id
1 'polypeptide(L)'
;MYLLFSIQPPADALFAHPRLFRACIPPGMHRFRGNVWDYDSRPQVMQILGYPLEMTDRIPEITKARNVELGLGLQLCFLHPSNYKYDHPRFCFERLEYLGQKIQDLVMAERLLMKHLDAPGFWIQERHRRVLMNRYCGRYLRAKELHRFIIYPEKVRNSYERNHRLRNPASESVQQALHGLSYAVYGKREVRRLMFEVFDVEQVQPKRNIYVKR
;
A
#
# COMPACT_ATOMS: atom_id res chain seq x y z
N MET A 1 33.74 -12.76 -29.24
CA MET A 1 33.60 -11.55 -28.40
C MET A 1 32.11 -11.27 -28.24
N TYR A 2 31.45 -11.90 -27.27
CA TYR A 2 30.00 -11.74 -27.04
C TYR A 2 29.77 -10.58 -26.07
N LEU A 3 29.30 -9.46 -26.59
CA LEU A 3 28.81 -8.33 -25.81
C LEU A 3 27.48 -8.73 -25.18
N LEU A 4 27.51 -9.13 -23.91
CA LEU A 4 26.34 -9.20 -23.04
C LEU A 4 25.85 -7.77 -22.80
N PHE A 5 24.99 -7.27 -23.68
CA PHE A 5 24.17 -6.11 -23.40
C PHE A 5 23.26 -6.51 -22.22
N SER A 6 23.60 -6.05 -21.02
CA SER A 6 22.71 -6.12 -19.87
C SER A 6 21.50 -5.25 -20.20
N ILE A 7 20.47 -5.86 -20.79
CA ILE A 7 19.16 -5.24 -20.97
C ILE A 7 18.66 -5.00 -19.56
N GLN A 8 18.84 -3.77 -19.07
CA GLN A 8 18.14 -3.35 -17.87
C GLN A 8 16.66 -3.60 -18.12
N PRO A 9 15.99 -4.40 -17.28
CA PRO A 9 14.57 -4.63 -17.47
C PRO A 9 13.84 -3.28 -17.41
N PRO A 10 12.79 -3.07 -18.24
CA PRO A 10 12.03 -1.83 -18.24
C PRO A 10 11.61 -1.42 -16.81
N ALA A 11 11.44 -0.13 -16.52
CA ALA A 11 11.08 0.34 -15.17
C ALA A 11 9.81 -0.33 -14.61
N ASP A 12 8.94 -0.75 -15.53
CA ASP A 12 7.69 -1.47 -15.39
C ASP A 12 7.83 -2.99 -15.15
N ALA A 13 9.04 -3.56 -15.27
CA ALA A 13 9.31 -4.96 -14.96
C ALA A 13 9.15 -5.29 -13.46
N LEU A 14 9.31 -4.30 -12.58
CA LEU A 14 8.96 -4.41 -11.16
C LEU A 14 7.43 -4.62 -10.98
N PHE A 15 6.64 -4.14 -11.95
CA PHE A 15 5.19 -4.22 -11.97
C PHE A 15 4.62 -5.46 -12.67
N ALA A 16 5.46 -6.18 -13.42
CA ALA A 16 5.06 -7.33 -14.23
C ALA A 16 4.89 -8.64 -13.44
N HIS A 17 5.68 -8.85 -12.38
CA HIS A 17 5.64 -10.08 -11.56
C HIS A 17 5.81 -9.75 -10.06
N PRO A 18 4.94 -10.25 -9.16
CA PRO A 18 5.15 -10.12 -7.73
C PRO A 18 6.39 -10.91 -7.32
N ARG A 19 7.45 -10.20 -6.90
CA ARG A 19 8.67 -10.83 -6.40
C ARG A 19 8.59 -10.96 -4.89
N LEU A 20 8.74 -12.19 -4.41
CA LEU A 20 8.85 -12.48 -2.98
C LEU A 20 10.02 -11.69 -2.39
N PHE A 21 9.71 -10.82 -1.43
CA PHE A 21 10.56 -9.71 -1.02
C PHE A 21 11.54 -10.11 0.08
N ARG A 22 12.39 -11.12 -0.15
CA ARG A 22 13.47 -11.46 0.81
C ARG A 22 14.43 -10.29 1.11
N ALA A 23 14.42 -9.24 0.28
CA ALA A 23 15.21 -8.03 0.43
C ALA A 23 14.56 -6.91 1.29
N CYS A 24 13.30 -7.06 1.69
CA CYS A 24 12.58 -6.06 2.51
C CYS A 24 12.47 -6.40 4.00
N ILE A 25 12.89 -7.60 4.39
CA ILE A 25 12.98 -7.97 5.80
C ILE A 25 14.41 -7.67 6.26
N PRO A 26 14.65 -6.63 7.07
CA PRO A 26 15.97 -6.38 7.62
C PRO A 26 16.45 -7.60 8.43
N PRO A 27 17.74 -7.99 8.30
CA PRO A 27 18.33 -8.94 9.25
C PRO A 27 18.19 -8.35 10.67
N GLY A 28 17.65 -9.15 11.58
CA GLY A 28 17.22 -8.67 12.91
C GLY A 28 15.70 -8.63 13.10
N MET A 29 14.88 -8.84 12.05
CA MET A 29 13.41 -8.87 12.18
C MET A 29 12.86 -10.00 13.06
N HIS A 30 13.66 -11.01 13.39
CA HIS A 30 13.28 -12.00 14.41
C HIS A 30 12.98 -11.34 15.76
N ARG A 31 13.60 -10.19 16.07
CA ARG A 31 13.33 -9.41 17.31
C ARG A 31 11.92 -8.82 17.36
N PHE A 32 11.29 -8.67 16.20
CA PHE A 32 9.94 -8.14 16.07
C PHE A 32 8.87 -9.24 16.07
N ARG A 33 9.27 -10.52 15.89
CA ARG A 33 8.37 -11.66 16.00
C ARG A 33 8.02 -11.91 17.47
N GLY A 34 6.78 -12.33 17.70
CA GLY A 34 6.33 -12.69 19.04
C GLY A 34 6.27 -11.51 20.02
N ASN A 35 6.13 -10.28 19.52
CA ASN A 35 5.77 -9.16 20.38
C ASN A 35 4.24 -9.12 20.59
N VAL A 36 3.79 -8.29 21.54
CA VAL A 36 2.37 -8.16 21.88
C VAL A 36 1.50 -7.84 20.65
N TRP A 37 2.01 -7.00 19.73
CA TRP A 37 1.29 -6.68 18.51
C TRP A 37 1.11 -7.90 17.58
N ASP A 38 2.11 -8.77 17.48
CA ASP A 38 2.09 -9.97 16.65
C ASP A 38 1.08 -11.02 17.14
N TYR A 39 0.82 -11.05 18.45
CA TYR A 39 -0.17 -11.93 19.09
C TYR A 39 -1.58 -11.33 19.09
N ASP A 40 -1.74 -10.06 19.46
CA ASP A 40 -3.06 -9.47 19.70
C ASP A 40 -3.62 -8.77 18.46
N SER A 41 -2.81 -7.90 17.84
CA SER A 41 -3.24 -7.01 16.77
C SER A 41 -3.21 -7.67 15.40
N ARG A 42 -2.15 -8.45 15.10
CA ARG A 42 -1.97 -9.06 13.77
C ARG A 42 -3.15 -9.95 13.36
N PRO A 43 -3.68 -10.86 14.20
CA PRO A 43 -4.83 -11.68 13.80
C PRO A 43 -6.06 -10.85 13.45
N GLN A 44 -6.33 -9.79 14.21
CA GLN A 44 -7.46 -8.87 13.94
C GLN A 44 -7.26 -8.12 12.62
N VAL A 45 -6.06 -7.58 12.39
CA VAL A 45 -5.71 -6.91 11.13
C VAL A 45 -5.85 -7.85 9.94
N MET A 46 -5.34 -9.09 10.06
CA MET A 46 -5.47 -10.11 9.02
C MET A 46 -6.93 -10.44 8.75
N GLN A 47 -7.75 -10.60 9.79
CA GLN A 47 -9.18 -10.84 9.65
C GLN A 47 -9.89 -9.68 8.93
N ILE A 48 -9.64 -8.43 9.34
CA ILE A 48 -10.25 -7.22 8.75
C ILE A 48 -9.87 -7.06 7.27
N LEU A 49 -8.63 -7.43 6.92
CA LEU A 49 -8.13 -7.40 5.54
C LEU A 49 -8.46 -8.67 4.74
N GLY A 50 -9.05 -9.70 5.36
CA GLY A 50 -9.36 -10.97 4.70
C GLY A 50 -8.11 -11.73 4.24
N TYR A 51 -7.08 -11.77 5.09
CA TYR A 51 -5.81 -12.46 4.87
C TYR A 51 -5.66 -13.72 5.75
N PRO A 52 -4.86 -14.71 5.32
CA PRO A 52 -4.20 -14.79 4.01
C PRO A 52 -5.19 -15.11 2.89
N LEU A 53 -4.89 -14.67 1.66
CA LEU A 53 -5.69 -15.06 0.49
C LEU A 53 -5.41 -16.51 0.09
N GLU A 54 -6.45 -17.22 -0.34
CA GLU A 54 -6.33 -18.56 -0.92
C GLU A 54 -5.59 -18.46 -2.26
N MET A 55 -4.32 -18.90 -2.25
CA MET A 55 -3.48 -18.97 -3.44
C MET A 55 -2.62 -20.23 -3.38
N THR A 56 -2.75 -21.05 -4.42
CA THR A 56 -1.90 -22.23 -4.61
C THR A 56 -0.73 -21.88 -5.51
N ASP A 57 0.47 -21.75 -4.93
CA ASP A 57 1.68 -21.73 -5.75
C ASP A 57 2.01 -23.14 -6.22
N ARG A 58 2.73 -23.24 -7.34
CA ARG A 58 3.25 -24.53 -7.83
C ARG A 58 4.19 -25.21 -6.83
N ILE A 59 4.82 -24.42 -5.96
CA ILE A 59 5.82 -24.86 -4.99
C ILE A 59 5.32 -24.46 -3.59
N PRO A 60 5.00 -25.42 -2.69
CA PRO A 60 4.45 -25.14 -1.36
C PRO A 60 5.33 -24.24 -0.48
N GLU A 61 6.65 -24.33 -0.63
CA GLU A 61 7.62 -23.51 0.09
C GLU A 61 7.47 -22.02 -0.22
N ILE A 62 7.04 -21.68 -1.45
CA ILE A 62 6.77 -20.31 -1.88
C ILE A 62 5.54 -19.77 -1.15
N THR A 63 4.48 -20.58 -1.05
CA THR A 63 3.27 -20.20 -0.29
C THR A 63 3.59 -19.97 1.18
N LYS A 64 4.37 -20.86 1.79
CA LYS A 64 4.83 -20.69 3.18
C LYS A 64 5.65 -19.43 3.37
N ALA A 65 6.61 -19.17 2.47
CA ALA A 65 7.41 -17.96 2.50
C ALA A 65 6.54 -16.71 2.36
N ARG A 66 5.60 -16.69 1.42
CA ARG A 66 4.67 -15.55 1.22
C ARG A 66 3.90 -15.22 2.49
N ASN A 67 3.33 -16.22 3.16
CA ASN A 67 2.55 -16.00 4.37
C ASN A 67 3.41 -15.43 5.52
N VAL A 68 4.67 -15.85 5.59
CA VAL A 68 5.64 -15.29 6.55
C VAL A 68 5.97 -13.83 6.21
N GLU A 69 6.22 -13.53 4.93
CA GLU A 69 6.48 -12.16 4.45
C GLU A 69 5.28 -11.24 4.70
N LEU A 70 4.06 -11.74 4.51
CA LEU A 70 2.83 -11.00 4.78
C LEU A 70 2.73 -10.60 6.25
N GLY A 71 2.91 -11.55 7.18
CA GLY A 71 2.81 -11.27 8.62
C GLY A 71 3.85 -10.24 9.08
N LEU A 72 5.10 -10.40 8.66
CA LEU A 72 6.18 -9.45 8.98
C LEU A 72 5.97 -8.09 8.32
N GLY A 73 5.53 -8.08 7.07
CA GLY A 73 5.24 -6.86 6.34
C GLY A 73 4.09 -6.07 6.97
N LEU A 74 3.04 -6.74 7.43
CA LEU A 74 1.92 -6.08 8.13
C LEU A 74 2.42 -5.35 9.36
N GLN A 75 3.23 -6.03 10.19
CA GLN A 75 3.81 -5.41 11.37
C GLN A 75 4.65 -4.17 11.02
N LEU A 76 5.48 -4.25 9.97
CA LEU A 76 6.25 -3.11 9.48
C LEU A 76 5.33 -1.97 9.03
N CYS A 77 4.25 -2.25 8.28
CA CYS A 77 3.31 -1.22 7.82
C CYS A 77 2.61 -0.48 8.97
N PHE A 78 2.36 -1.13 10.10
CA PHE A 78 1.73 -0.48 11.26
C PHE A 78 2.73 0.21 12.21
N LEU A 79 4.02 0.07 11.95
CA LEU A 79 5.07 0.69 12.73
C LEU A 79 5.33 2.11 12.21
N HIS A 80 5.01 3.14 13.01
CA HIS A 80 5.19 4.51 12.56
C HIS A 80 6.69 4.82 12.30
N PRO A 81 7.05 5.51 11.19
CA PRO A 81 8.45 5.80 10.83
C PRO A 81 9.26 6.44 11.95
N SER A 82 8.64 7.33 12.73
CA SER A 82 9.33 8.00 13.85
C SER A 82 9.86 7.05 14.95
N ASN A 83 9.40 5.80 15.01
CA ASN A 83 9.97 4.82 15.93
C ASN A 83 11.36 4.34 15.49
N TYR A 84 11.64 4.32 14.18
CA TYR A 84 12.83 3.68 13.61
C TYR A 84 13.49 4.53 12.51
N LYS A 85 13.22 5.85 12.48
CA LYS A 85 13.65 6.79 11.41
C LYS A 85 15.18 6.84 11.23
N TYR A 86 15.94 6.43 12.24
CA TYR A 86 17.41 6.40 12.22
C TYR A 86 17.97 4.99 12.39
N ASP A 87 17.12 3.97 12.43
CA ASP A 87 17.56 2.59 12.47
C ASP A 87 17.95 2.10 11.06
N HIS A 88 18.45 0.87 11.00
CA HIS A 88 19.09 0.28 9.82
C HIS A 88 18.36 0.65 8.50
N PRO A 89 19.08 1.07 7.42
CA PRO A 89 18.51 1.40 6.09
C PRO A 89 17.67 0.30 5.39
N ARG A 90 17.58 -0.88 6.03
CA ARG A 90 16.77 -2.02 5.62
C ARG A 90 15.39 -2.02 6.29
N PHE A 91 15.05 -1.05 7.15
CA PHE A 91 13.66 -0.81 7.54
C PHE A 91 12.88 -0.35 6.30
N CYS A 92 11.99 -1.22 5.83
CA CYS A 92 11.37 -1.07 4.51
C CYS A 92 10.04 -0.33 4.49
N PHE A 93 9.67 0.33 5.58
CA PHE A 93 8.44 1.13 5.63
C PHE A 93 8.37 2.14 4.48
N GLU A 94 9.38 3.00 4.34
CA GLU A 94 9.39 4.08 3.33
C GLU A 94 9.37 3.51 1.90
N ARG A 95 9.95 2.32 1.70
CA ARG A 95 9.92 1.63 0.40
C ARG A 95 8.53 1.08 0.08
N LEU A 96 7.85 0.49 1.07
CA LEU A 96 6.49 0.01 0.92
C LEU A 96 5.53 1.17 0.73
N GLU A 97 5.72 2.28 1.45
CA GLU A 97 4.96 3.51 1.29
C GLU A 97 5.12 4.05 -0.15
N TYR A 98 6.36 4.19 -0.63
CA TYR A 98 6.64 4.63 -2.00
C TYR A 98 6.01 3.69 -3.04
N LEU A 99 6.20 2.38 -2.88
CA LEU A 99 5.62 1.38 -3.79
C LEU A 99 4.09 1.46 -3.81
N GLY A 100 3.50 1.63 -2.63
CA GLY A 100 2.08 1.88 -2.41
C GLY A 100 1.55 3.09 -3.14
N GLN A 101 2.24 4.22 -3.01
CA GLN A 101 1.89 5.46 -3.72
C GLN A 101 1.87 5.22 -5.23
N LYS A 102 2.91 4.58 -5.80
CA LYS A 102 2.98 4.33 -7.25
C LYS A 102 1.92 3.36 -7.74
N ILE A 103 1.64 2.29 -7.01
CA ILE A 103 0.62 1.33 -7.42
C ILE A 103 -0.79 1.91 -7.31
N GLN A 104 -1.05 2.78 -6.33
CA GLN A 104 -2.30 3.53 -6.23
C GLN A 104 -2.51 4.46 -7.42
N ASP A 105 -1.47 5.20 -7.83
CA ASP A 105 -1.51 6.07 -9.00
C ASP A 105 -1.96 5.27 -10.24
N LEU A 106 -1.32 4.11 -10.46
CA LEU A 106 -1.58 3.27 -11.62
C LEU A 106 -2.98 2.65 -11.59
N VAL A 107 -3.38 2.08 -10.45
CA VAL A 107 -4.70 1.44 -10.28
C VAL A 107 -5.83 2.46 -10.45
N MET A 108 -5.67 3.66 -9.92
CA MET A 108 -6.68 4.71 -10.05
C MET A 108 -6.78 5.21 -11.48
N ALA A 109 -5.64 5.42 -12.15
CA ALA A 109 -5.61 5.85 -13.55
C ALA A 109 -6.30 4.82 -14.46
N GLU A 110 -5.96 3.54 -14.30
CA GLU A 110 -6.58 2.43 -15.03
C GLU A 110 -8.10 2.41 -14.84
N ARG A 111 -8.58 2.55 -13.61
CA ARG A 111 -10.02 2.56 -13.32
C ARG A 111 -10.74 3.76 -13.94
N LEU A 112 -10.17 4.96 -13.87
CA LEU A 112 -10.76 6.16 -14.47
C LEU A 112 -10.81 6.07 -15.99
N LEU A 113 -9.74 5.58 -16.62
CA LEU A 113 -9.69 5.38 -18.07
C LEU A 113 -10.74 4.37 -18.53
N MET A 114 -10.86 3.23 -17.85
CA MET A 114 -11.85 2.20 -18.20
C MET A 114 -13.29 2.69 -18.00
N LYS A 115 -13.56 3.52 -16.99
CA LYS A 115 -14.92 4.01 -16.71
C LYS A 115 -15.31 5.18 -17.63
N HIS A 116 -14.35 5.99 -18.05
CA HIS A 116 -14.57 7.22 -18.79
C HIS A 116 -13.77 7.24 -20.10
N LEU A 117 -14.00 6.23 -20.95
CA LEU A 117 -13.35 6.08 -22.25
C LEU A 117 -13.48 7.32 -23.13
N ASP A 118 -14.64 7.99 -23.09
CA ASP A 118 -14.92 9.18 -23.90
C ASP A 118 -14.52 10.51 -23.23
N ALA A 119 -13.95 10.47 -22.01
CA ALA A 119 -13.62 11.70 -21.30
C ALA A 119 -12.31 12.33 -21.82
N PRO A 120 -12.22 13.67 -21.85
CA PRO A 120 -10.99 14.35 -22.25
C PRO A 120 -9.81 14.00 -21.32
N GLY A 121 -8.61 13.79 -21.88
CA GLY A 121 -7.42 13.41 -21.11
C GLY A 121 -7.08 14.38 -19.97
N PHE A 122 -7.23 15.69 -20.19
CA PHE A 122 -7.05 16.71 -19.15
C PHE A 122 -8.03 16.53 -17.98
N TRP A 123 -9.28 16.15 -18.27
CA TRP A 123 -10.25 15.87 -17.22
C TRP A 123 -9.85 14.65 -16.39
N ILE A 124 -9.43 13.57 -17.05
CA ILE A 124 -8.99 12.34 -16.38
C ILE A 124 -7.79 12.64 -15.48
N GLN A 125 -6.81 13.41 -15.97
CA GLN A 125 -5.65 13.82 -15.19
C GLN A 125 -6.03 14.65 -13.96
N GLU A 126 -6.87 15.67 -14.12
CA GLU A 126 -7.32 16.52 -13.02
C GLU A 126 -8.13 15.72 -11.98
N ARG A 127 -8.97 14.80 -12.45
CA ARG A 127 -9.74 13.90 -11.58
C ARG A 127 -8.84 12.95 -10.82
N HIS A 128 -7.89 12.30 -11.51
CA HIS A 128 -6.90 11.43 -10.89
C HIS A 128 -6.16 12.14 -9.76
N ARG A 129 -5.63 13.34 -10.02
CA ARG A 129 -4.92 14.16 -9.01
C ARG A 129 -5.82 14.53 -7.83
N ARG A 130 -7.04 15.02 -8.08
CA ARG A 130 -7.97 15.41 -7.00
C ARG A 130 -8.45 14.22 -6.18
N VAL A 131 -8.64 13.08 -6.82
CA VAL A 131 -8.98 11.83 -6.15
C VAL A 131 -7.81 11.50 -5.23
N LEU A 132 -6.63 11.22 -5.75
CA LEU A 132 -5.52 10.76 -4.91
C LEU A 132 -5.09 11.77 -3.82
N MET A 133 -4.99 13.06 -4.14
CA MET A 133 -4.47 14.07 -3.20
C MET A 133 -5.46 14.50 -2.10
N ASN A 134 -6.78 14.49 -2.34
CA ASN A 134 -7.72 15.20 -1.46
C ASN A 134 -8.74 14.34 -0.70
N ARG A 135 -8.90 13.04 -1.01
CA ARG A 135 -9.99 12.23 -0.41
C ARG A 135 -9.63 10.83 0.08
N TYR A 136 -8.57 10.22 -0.44
CA TYR A 136 -8.43 8.76 -0.45
C TYR A 136 -7.35 8.28 0.51
N CYS A 137 -6.34 9.12 0.74
CA CYS A 137 -5.25 8.84 1.65
C CYS A 137 -5.72 8.75 3.12
N GLY A 138 -5.59 7.54 3.68
CA GLY A 138 -5.98 7.20 5.06
C GLY A 138 -7.49 6.99 5.29
N ARG A 139 -8.37 7.21 4.30
CA ARG A 139 -9.83 7.00 4.46
C ARG A 139 -10.17 5.53 4.63
N TYR A 140 -9.59 4.65 3.81
CA TYR A 140 -9.79 3.20 3.91
C TYR A 140 -9.37 2.70 5.29
N LEU A 141 -8.17 3.12 5.74
CA LEU A 141 -7.64 2.76 7.06
C LEU A 141 -8.57 3.21 8.21
N ARG A 142 -9.19 4.38 8.10
CA ARG A 142 -10.14 4.89 9.10
C ARG A 142 -11.49 4.17 9.03
N ALA A 143 -12.02 3.92 7.84
CA ALA A 143 -13.29 3.25 7.62
C ALA A 143 -13.30 1.82 8.17
N LYS A 144 -12.17 1.11 8.08
CA LYS A 144 -11.98 -0.22 8.66
C LYS A 144 -11.42 -0.22 10.10
N GLU A 145 -11.38 0.94 10.75
CA GLU A 145 -10.82 1.13 12.09
C GLU A 145 -9.35 0.68 12.27
N LEU A 146 -8.64 0.42 11.18
CA LEU A 146 -7.26 -0.08 11.20
C LEU A 146 -6.26 0.91 11.81
N HIS A 147 -6.57 2.20 11.78
CA HIS A 147 -5.74 3.25 12.38
C HIS A 147 -5.46 3.04 13.89
N ARG A 148 -6.28 2.26 14.61
CA ARG A 148 -6.07 1.93 16.02
C ARG A 148 -4.87 1.00 16.25
N PHE A 149 -4.46 0.24 15.23
CA PHE A 149 -3.34 -0.70 15.32
C PHE A 149 -1.98 -0.05 15.00
N ILE A 150 -1.94 1.25 14.71
CA ILE A 150 -0.69 1.97 14.45
C ILE A 150 0.12 2.07 15.74
N ILE A 151 1.36 1.62 15.69
CA ILE A 151 2.31 1.69 16.80
C ILE A 151 3.06 3.03 16.70
N TYR A 152 2.77 3.92 17.64
CA TYR A 152 3.49 5.18 17.82
C TYR A 152 4.58 5.08 18.89
N PRO A 153 5.66 5.88 18.81
CA PRO A 153 6.58 6.04 19.93
C PRO A 153 5.85 6.58 21.16
N GLU A 154 6.17 6.05 22.34
CA GLU A 154 5.51 6.42 23.60
C GLU A 154 5.49 7.94 23.84
N LYS A 155 6.61 8.60 23.54
CA LYS A 155 6.77 10.07 23.67
C LYS A 155 5.78 10.89 22.84
N VAL A 156 5.33 10.36 21.69
CA VAL A 156 4.47 11.09 20.75
C VAL A 156 3.07 10.51 20.64
N ARG A 157 2.82 9.32 21.22
CA ARG A 157 1.55 8.59 21.12
C ARG A 157 0.35 9.46 21.46
N ASN A 158 0.36 10.13 22.61
CA ASN A 158 -0.72 11.01 23.06
C ASN A 158 -1.00 12.15 22.05
N SER A 159 0.04 12.69 21.43
CA SER A 159 -0.10 13.77 20.44
C SER A 159 -0.78 13.27 19.16
N TYR A 160 -0.42 12.08 18.67
CA TYR A 160 -1.04 11.49 17.49
C TYR A 160 -2.49 11.02 17.74
N GLU A 161 -2.78 10.47 18.91
CA GLU A 161 -4.13 10.01 19.25
C GLU A 161 -5.12 11.18 19.35
N ARG A 162 -4.70 12.29 19.98
CA ARG A 162 -5.54 13.48 20.21
C ARG A 162 -5.62 14.43 19.02
N ASN A 163 -4.56 14.53 18.21
CA ASN A 163 -4.48 15.52 17.13
C ASN A 163 -4.70 14.88 15.74
N HIS A 164 -5.87 15.13 15.16
CA HIS A 164 -6.23 14.64 13.82
C HIS A 164 -5.25 15.13 12.73
N ARG A 165 -4.63 16.30 12.88
CA ARG A 165 -3.66 16.83 11.90
C ARG A 165 -2.39 16.00 11.83
N LEU A 166 -2.00 15.36 12.92
CA LEU A 166 -0.86 14.44 12.97
C LEU A 166 -1.27 13.02 12.59
N ARG A 167 -2.46 12.59 13.04
CA ARG A 167 -2.99 11.25 12.77
C ARG A 167 -3.28 10.99 11.29
N ASN A 168 -3.78 12.00 10.57
CA ASN A 168 -4.21 11.83 9.18
C ASN A 168 -3.02 11.51 8.24
N PRO A 169 -1.89 12.24 8.27
CA PRO A 169 -0.69 11.87 7.52
C PRO A 169 -0.15 10.48 7.89
N ALA A 170 -0.13 10.13 9.19
CA ALA A 170 0.28 8.79 9.62
C ALA A 170 -0.64 7.69 9.03
N SER A 171 -1.96 7.92 9.04
CA SER A 171 -2.93 6.98 8.48
C SER A 171 -2.78 6.84 6.96
N GLU A 172 -2.44 7.92 6.27
CA GLU A 172 -2.14 7.92 4.84
C GLU A 172 -0.91 7.07 4.53
N SER A 173 0.17 7.34 5.24
CA SER A 173 1.46 6.67 5.09
C SER A 173 1.33 5.15 5.32
N VAL A 174 0.64 4.75 6.40
CA VAL A 174 0.34 3.34 6.70
C VAL A 174 -0.53 2.70 5.61
N GLN A 175 -1.53 3.41 5.10
CA GLN A 175 -2.39 2.90 4.02
C GLN A 175 -1.60 2.71 2.71
N GLN A 176 -0.72 3.64 2.38
CA GLN A 176 0.20 3.50 1.24
C GLN A 176 1.09 2.28 1.43
N ALA A 177 1.74 2.15 2.60
CA ALA A 177 2.57 0.99 2.92
C ALA A 177 1.80 -0.35 2.80
N LEU A 178 0.55 -0.40 3.27
CA LEU A 178 -0.30 -1.60 3.12
C LEU A 178 -0.57 -1.94 1.66
N HIS A 179 -0.84 -0.96 0.79
CA HIS A 179 -1.00 -1.21 -0.64
C HIS A 179 0.31 -1.66 -1.29
N GLY A 180 1.44 -1.09 -0.88
CA GLY A 180 2.76 -1.54 -1.34
C GLY A 180 3.07 -2.98 -0.94
N LEU A 181 2.76 -3.35 0.31
CA LEU A 181 2.89 -4.73 0.79
C LEU A 181 1.98 -5.67 0.02
N SER A 182 0.72 -5.30 -0.13
CA SER A 182 -0.28 -6.12 -0.83
C SER A 182 0.11 -6.33 -2.29
N TYR A 183 0.64 -5.29 -2.93
CA TYR A 183 1.22 -5.38 -4.26
C TYR A 183 2.43 -6.34 -4.31
N ALA A 184 3.35 -6.24 -3.36
CA ALA A 184 4.52 -7.12 -3.30
C ALA A 184 4.16 -8.60 -3.07
N VAL A 185 3.16 -8.87 -2.23
CA VAL A 185 2.76 -10.22 -1.81
C VAL A 185 1.82 -10.89 -2.82
N TYR A 186 0.84 -10.13 -3.32
CA TYR A 186 -0.30 -10.63 -4.10
C TYR A 186 -0.49 -9.96 -5.47
N GLY A 187 0.25 -8.89 -5.75
CA GLY A 187 0.22 -8.17 -7.03
C GLY A 187 -0.90 -7.12 -7.16
N LYS A 188 -0.99 -6.52 -8.34
CA LYS A 188 -1.90 -5.39 -8.64
C LYS A 188 -3.39 -5.71 -8.42
N ARG A 189 -3.79 -6.96 -8.61
CA ARG A 189 -5.19 -7.40 -8.39
C ARG A 189 -5.63 -7.15 -6.96
N GLU A 190 -4.74 -7.40 -6.00
CA GLU A 190 -5.08 -7.24 -4.60
C GLU A 190 -5.20 -5.76 -4.20
N VAL A 191 -4.32 -4.91 -4.72
CA VAL A 191 -4.44 -3.46 -4.51
C VAL A 191 -5.78 -2.93 -5.02
N ARG A 192 -6.26 -3.44 -6.16
CA ARG A 192 -7.60 -3.08 -6.68
C ARG A 192 -8.72 -3.48 -5.71
N ARG A 193 -8.65 -4.68 -5.13
CA ARG A 193 -9.64 -5.13 -4.12
C ARG A 193 -9.67 -4.17 -2.93
N LEU A 194 -8.51 -3.90 -2.32
CA LEU A 194 -8.41 -3.04 -1.14
C LEU A 194 -8.85 -1.60 -1.45
N MET A 195 -8.43 -1.02 -2.57
CA MET A 195 -8.87 0.32 -2.94
C MET A 195 -10.39 0.35 -3.14
N PHE A 196 -10.95 -0.50 -4.00
CA PHE A 196 -12.35 -0.34 -4.40
C PHE A 196 -13.37 -0.92 -3.42
N GLU A 197 -12.96 -1.60 -2.35
CA GLU A 197 -13.87 -2.05 -1.30
C GLU A 197 -14.55 -0.88 -0.56
N VAL A 198 -13.82 0.22 -0.33
CA VAL A 198 -14.36 1.42 0.36
C VAL A 198 -14.58 2.58 -0.61
N PHE A 199 -13.99 2.53 -1.80
CA PHE A 199 -14.09 3.61 -2.77
C PHE A 199 -15.16 3.36 -3.83
N ASP A 200 -16.26 4.10 -3.71
CA ASP A 200 -17.27 4.23 -4.76
C ASP A 200 -16.79 5.23 -5.83
N VAL A 201 -16.23 4.71 -6.93
CA VAL A 201 -15.82 5.51 -8.09
C VAL A 201 -17.03 5.89 -8.97
N GLU A 202 -18.21 5.30 -8.74
CA GLU A 202 -19.36 5.39 -9.65
C GLU A 202 -20.06 6.75 -9.60
N GLN A 203 -19.87 7.52 -8.54
CA GLN A 203 -20.46 8.86 -8.39
C GLN A 203 -19.71 9.97 -9.16
N VAL A 204 -18.62 9.65 -9.87
CA VAL A 204 -17.82 10.63 -10.59
C VAL A 204 -18.30 10.72 -12.04
N GLN A 205 -19.05 11.76 -12.39
CA GLN A 205 -19.49 12.02 -13.78
C GLN A 205 -18.73 13.22 -14.38
N PRO A 206 -18.34 13.18 -15.67
CA PRO A 206 -17.84 14.35 -16.37
C PRO A 206 -18.96 15.39 -16.50
N LYS A 207 -18.70 16.64 -16.08
CA LYS A 207 -19.62 17.75 -16.34
C LYS A 207 -19.52 18.09 -17.84
N ARG A 208 -20.60 17.91 -18.60
CA ARG A 208 -20.64 18.05 -20.07
C ARG A 208 -20.14 19.42 -20.61
N ASN A 209 -20.08 20.47 -19.78
CA ASN A 209 -19.92 21.85 -20.27
C ASN A 209 -18.61 22.57 -19.91
N ILE A 210 -17.53 21.88 -19.49
CA ILE A 210 -16.30 22.56 -19.01
C ILE A 210 -15.09 22.36 -19.94
N TYR A 211 -15.15 21.45 -20.92
CA TYR A 211 -13.97 21.06 -21.71
C TYR A 211 -13.86 21.73 -23.09
N VAL A 212 -14.71 22.71 -23.40
CA VAL A 212 -14.49 23.59 -24.56
C VAL A 212 -13.55 24.70 -24.11
N LYS A 213 -12.25 24.42 -24.06
CA LYS A 213 -11.24 25.48 -24.18
C LYS A 213 -11.00 25.68 -25.68
N ARG A 214 -11.39 26.87 -26.17
CA ARG A 214 -10.88 27.42 -27.43
C ARG A 214 -9.37 27.59 -27.35
#